data_AF-A0A0S3TBB9-F1
#
_entry.id   AF-A0A0S3TBB9-F1
#
_cell.length_a   1.000
_cell.length_b   1.000
_cell.length_c   1.000
_cell.angle_alpha   90.00
_cell.angle_beta   90.00
_cell.angle_gamma   90.00
#
_symmetry.space_group_name_H-M   'P 1'
#
loop_
_entity.id
_entity.type
_entity.pdbx_description
1 polymer ?
#
loop_
_entity_poly.entity_id
_entity_poly.type
_entity_poly.pdbx_seq_one_letter_code
_entity_poly.pdbx_strand_id
1 'polypeptide(L)' 'MQIITPNCRRQLGSYECGYYVMKHMHTIICTNIIESWNKIFNDSSPMEAADMEDIRRNWASFILSVSRNLATLK' A
#
# COMPACT_ATOMS: atom_id res chain seq x y z
N MET A 1 -4.06 -6.36 25.40
CA MET A 1 -3.93 -6.04 23.97
C MET A 1 -4.90 -4.91 23.66
N GLN A 2 -4.43 -3.75 23.24
CA GLN A 2 -5.28 -2.64 22.83
C GLN A 2 -5.42 -2.67 21.31
N ILE A 3 -6.66 -2.65 20.82
CA ILE A 3 -6.93 -2.53 19.39
C ILE A 3 -7.03 -1.03 19.07
N ILE A 4 -6.29 -0.58 18.06
CA ILE A 4 -6.32 0.80 17.57
C ILE A 4 -6.91 0.78 16.16
N THR A 5 -7.92 1.62 15.93
CA THR A 5 -8.60 1.79 14.64
C THR A 5 -8.41 3.23 14.16
N PRO A 6 -7.28 3.55 13.51
CA PRO A 6 -7.05 4.90 13.01
C PRO A 6 -7.99 5.25 11.85
N ASN A 7 -8.17 6.55 11.60
CA ASN A 7 -9.01 7.03 10.53
C ASN A 7 -8.26 6.93 9.18
N CYS A 8 -8.56 5.88 8.41
CA CYS A 8 -7.89 5.56 7.16
C CYS A 8 -8.75 5.83 5.93
N ARG A 9 -8.07 5.97 4.79
CA ARG A 9 -8.70 6.19 3.49
C ARG A 9 -9.71 5.07 3.23
N ARG A 10 -10.93 5.44 2.83
CA ARG A 10 -12.03 4.48 2.67
C ARG A 10 -12.16 4.04 1.22
N GLN A 11 -12.22 2.73 0.99
CA GLN A 11 -12.60 2.19 -0.31
C GLN A 11 -14.07 2.48 -0.62
N LEU A 12 -14.39 2.71 -1.88
CA LEU A 12 -15.76 2.89 -2.37
C LEU A 12 -16.23 1.67 -3.16
N GLY A 13 -15.32 0.99 -3.85
CA GLY A 13 -15.59 -0.20 -4.64
C GLY A 13 -15.47 -1.51 -3.86
N SER A 14 -15.71 -2.62 -4.56
CA SER A 14 -15.69 -3.98 -4.02
C SER A 14 -14.38 -4.75 -4.28
N TYR A 15 -13.47 -4.21 -5.10
CA TYR A 15 -12.28 -4.94 -5.57
C TYR A 15 -10.95 -4.25 -5.24
N GLU A 16 -10.98 -3.06 -4.64
CA GLU A 16 -9.77 -2.24 -4.46
C GLU A 16 -9.07 -2.45 -3.10
N CYS A 17 -9.64 -3.26 -2.21
CA CYS A 17 -9.13 -3.48 -0.85
C CYS A 17 -7.64 -3.84 -0.79
N GLY A 18 -7.16 -4.65 -1.75
CA GLY A 18 -5.75 -5.01 -1.85
C GLY A 18 -4.83 -3.82 -2.08
N TYR A 19 -5.24 -2.83 -2.89
CA TYR A 19 -4.45 -1.61 -3.14
C TYR A 19 -4.34 -0.74 -1.88
N TYR A 20 -5.43 -0.64 -1.10
CA TYR A 20 -5.44 0.07 0.17
C TYR A 20 -4.48 -0.57 1.18
N VAL A 21 -4.54 -1.90 1.34
CA VAL A 21 -3.61 -2.64 2.21
C VAL A 21 -2.16 -2.40 1.78
N MET A 22 -1.85 -2.53 0.49
CA MET A 22 -0.50 -2.30 -0.02
C MET A 22 0.00 -0.88 0.25
N LYS A 23 -0.81 0.15 -0.04
CA LYS A 23 -0.45 1.54 0.23
C LYS A 23 -0.22 1.78 1.72
N HIS A 24 -1.09 1.27 2.58
CA HIS A 24 -0.96 1.42 4.02
C HIS A 24 0.30 0.76 4.55
N MET A 25 0.58 -0.50 4.16
CA MET A 25 1.82 -1.18 4.54
C MET A 25 3.07 -0.44 4.07
N HIS A 26 3.06 0.05 2.84
CA HIS A 26 4.15 0.87 2.31
C HIS A 26 4.34 2.16 3.13
N THR A 27 3.26 2.88 3.45
CA THR A 27 3.32 4.06 4.32
C THR A 27 3.93 3.72 5.68
N ILE A 28 3.51 2.63 6.32
CA ILE A 28 4.03 2.22 7.64
C ILE A 28 5.56 2.05 7.59
N ILE A 29 6.04 1.33 6.59
CA ILE A 29 7.47 1.05 6.40
C ILE A 29 8.23 2.35 6.12
N CYS A 30 7.75 3.19 5.19
CA CYS A 30 8.43 4.42 4.82
C CYS A 30 8.45 5.47 5.93
N THR A 31 7.41 5.54 6.78
CA THR A 31 7.37 6.47 7.90
C THR A 31 8.05 5.94 9.15
N ASN A 32 8.44 4.66 9.16
CA ASN A 32 8.96 3.94 10.33
C ASN A 32 8.09 4.15 11.58
N ILE A 33 6.77 4.10 11.39
CA ILE A 33 5.80 4.43 12.45
C ILE A 33 5.58 3.21 13.35
N ILE A 34 5.73 3.43 14.65
CA ILE A 34 5.48 2.41 15.68
C ILE A 34 4.37 2.82 16.66
N GLU A 35 4.01 4.11 16.67
CA GLU A 35 3.01 4.71 17.55
C GLU A 35 2.38 5.94 16.90
N SER A 36 1.39 6.58 17.56
CA SER A 36 0.75 7.79 17.04
C SER A 36 0.12 7.62 15.65
N TRP A 37 -0.50 6.47 15.38
CA TRP A 37 -1.12 6.10 14.10
C TRP A 37 -1.96 7.20 13.46
N ASN A 38 -2.74 7.93 14.26
CA ASN A 38 -3.59 9.03 13.82
C ASN A 38 -2.81 10.25 13.25
N LYS A 39 -1.50 10.35 13.41
CA LYS A 39 -0.72 11.40 12.74
C LYS A 39 -0.52 11.12 11.26
N ILE A 40 -0.46 9.84 10.89
CA ILE A 40 -0.22 9.40 9.51
C ILE A 40 -1.54 8.95 8.86
N PHE A 41 -2.41 8.32 9.65
CA PHE A 41 -3.71 7.82 9.23
C PHE A 41 -4.81 8.70 9.85
N ASN A 42 -5.11 9.83 9.19
CA ASN A 42 -6.21 10.71 9.56
C ASN A 42 -6.91 11.31 8.33
N ASP A 43 -7.01 10.51 7.28
CA ASP A 43 -7.67 10.88 6.04
C ASP A 43 -8.66 9.78 5.70
N SER A 44 -9.93 10.15 5.50
CA SER A 44 -11.01 9.23 5.14
C SER A 44 -11.37 9.26 3.65
N SER A 45 -10.67 10.10 2.87
CA SER A 45 -10.85 10.21 1.43
C SER A 45 -10.59 8.87 0.73
N PRO A 46 -11.23 8.60 -0.42
CA PRO A 46 -10.85 7.46 -1.24
C PRO A 46 -9.47 7.67 -1.85
N MET A 47 -8.81 6.56 -2.16
CA MET A 47 -7.61 6.55 -2.97
C MET A 47 -7.95 6.97 -4.40
N GLU A 48 -7.11 7.80 -5.00
CA GLU A 48 -7.30 8.19 -6.40
C GLU A 48 -6.92 7.03 -7.33
N ALA A 49 -7.48 7.02 -8.54
CA ALA A 49 -7.11 6.01 -9.55
C ALA A 49 -5.60 6.04 -9.86
N ALA A 50 -4.98 7.22 -9.84
CA ALA A 50 -3.54 7.39 -10.06
C ALA A 50 -2.68 6.65 -9.01
N ASP A 51 -3.06 6.69 -7.73
CA ASP A 51 -2.39 5.95 -6.66
C ASP A 51 -2.42 4.43 -6.93
N MET A 52 -3.58 3.90 -7.37
CA MET A 52 -3.70 2.47 -7.69
C MET A 52 -2.88 2.09 -8.92
N GLU A 53 -2.86 2.94 -9.94
CA GLU A 53 -2.04 2.76 -11.13
C GLU A 53 -0.54 2.77 -10.82
N ASP A 54 -0.09 3.64 -9.91
CA ASP A 54 1.30 3.63 -9.42
C ASP A 54 1.65 2.31 -8.73
N ILE A 55 0.75 1.81 -7.88
CA ILE A 55 0.95 0.51 -7.22
C ILE A 55 1.08 -0.60 -8.27
N ARG A 56 0.19 -0.65 -9.28
CA ARG A 56 0.25 -1.64 -10.37
C ARG A 56 1.58 -1.56 -11.12
N ARG A 57 2.00 -0.36 -11.52
CA ARG A 57 3.26 -0.15 -12.25
C ARG A 57 4.48 -0.58 -11.45
N ASN A 58 4.54 -0.24 -10.17
CA ASN A 58 5.66 -0.58 -9.30
C ASN A 58 5.75 -2.10 -9.10
N TRP A 59 4.61 -2.77 -8.85
CA TRP A 59 4.57 -4.22 -8.71
C TRP A 59 4.92 -4.94 -10.01
N ALA A 60 4.38 -4.51 -11.14
CA ALA A 60 4.73 -5.08 -12.45
C ALA A 60 6.23 -4.96 -12.71
N SER A 61 6.81 -3.78 -12.45
CA SER A 61 8.24 -3.54 -12.62
C SER A 61 9.10 -4.45 -11.73
N PHE A 62 8.70 -4.62 -10.46
CA PHE A 62 9.36 -5.50 -9.51
C PHE A 62 9.26 -6.98 -9.93
N ILE A 63 8.07 -7.46 -10.30
CA ILE A 63 7.87 -8.85 -10.73
C ILE A 63 8.70 -9.14 -11.98
N LEU A 64 8.74 -8.22 -12.94
CA LEU A 64 9.56 -8.34 -14.14
C LEU A 64 11.06 -8.36 -13.82
N SER A 65 11.52 -7.54 -12.87
CA SER A 65 12.93 -7.54 -12.47
C SER A 65 13.32 -8.86 -11.80
N VAL A 66 12.50 -9.36 -10.87
CA VAL A 66 12.72 -10.66 -10.23
C VAL A 66 12.71 -11.79 -11.25
N SER A 67 11.76 -11.77 -12.20
CA SER A 67 11.64 -12.80 -13.23
C SER A 67 12.86 -12.84 -14.16
N ARG A 68 13.39 -11.68 -14.55
CA ARG A 68 14.63 -11.59 -15.34
C ARG A 68 15.84 -12.10 -14.56
N ASN A 69 15.97 -11.69 -13.29
CA ASN A 69 17.07 -12.13 -12.44
C ASN A 69 17.06 -13.66 -12.24
N LEU A 70 15.89 -14.25 -12.06
CA LEU A 70 15.73 -15.71 -11.98
C LEU A 70 16.08 -16.41 -13.30
N ALA A 71 15.77 -15.80 -14.44
CA ALA A 71 16.14 -16.33 -15.75
C ALA A 71 17.65 -16.28 -16.00
N THR A 72 18.36 -15.28 -15.47
CA THR A 72 19.83 -15.16 -15.58
C THR A 72 20.62 -16.08 -14.65
N LEU A 73 19.95 -16.69 -13.66
CA LEU A 73 20.55 -17.66 -12.73
C LEU A 73 20.48 -19.12 -13.23
N LYS A 74 19.82 -19.36 -14.36
CA LYS A 74 19.77 -20.67 -15.04
C LYS A 74 20.82 -20.74 -16.14
#